data_AF-A0A661RFJ6-F1
#
_entry.id   AF-A0A661RFJ6-F1
#
_cell.length_a   1.000
_cell.length_b   1.000
_cell.length_c   1.000
_cell.angle_alpha   90.00
_cell.angle_beta   90.00
_cell.angle_gamma   90.00
#
_symmetry.space_group_name_H-M   'P 1'
#
loop_
_entity.id
_entity.type
_entity.pdbx_description
1 polymer ?
#
loop_
_entity_poly.entity_id
_entity_poly.type
_entity_poly.pdbx_seq_one_letter_code
_entity_poly.pdbx_strand_id
1 'polypeptide(L)'
;VDFTADVRAPTPSAAAEIIVPVKEELSRRIRSTRNALKSKIFQRIQLLRERTEQFSTRLVHSGRRIADYRLRLDDTLARVVRATSRQFHEKKIHLGAVQKRLALSNPDLQIKDLKVSLESRCKSLRSAMQFFVEARKGQLRTSAGRLSSLNPLDILRRGYSVTRTLPDYVIVKDVKQTKVGGRVEVTVSKGAMVCRIERKKRDGQTNI
;
A
#
# COMPACT_ATOMS: atom_id res chain seq x y z
N VAL A 1 33.76 81.95 66.66
CA VAL A 1 32.98 82.55 67.78
C VAL A 1 32.91 81.46 68.84
N ASP A 2 33.96 81.20 69.60
CA ASP A 2 34.61 82.08 70.58
C ASP A 2 33.60 82.66 71.58
N PHE A 3 33.23 81.81 72.55
CA PHE A 3 32.41 82.13 73.72
C PHE A 3 32.82 81.20 74.88
N THR A 4 34.09 81.26 75.28
CA THR A 4 34.48 80.90 76.65
C THR A 4 34.27 82.12 77.52
N ALA A 5 33.03 82.30 77.99
CA ALA A 5 32.75 83.24 79.06
C ALA A 5 33.06 82.56 80.40
N ASP A 6 34.20 82.91 81.00
CA ASP A 6 34.50 82.55 82.39
C ASP A 6 33.52 83.28 83.32
N VAL A 7 32.38 82.64 83.59
CA VAL A 7 31.46 83.08 84.63
C VAL A 7 32.12 82.80 85.97
N ARG A 8 32.67 83.84 86.62
CA ARG A 8 33.24 83.73 87.97
C ARG A 8 32.11 83.68 88.99
N ALA A 9 31.91 82.51 89.59
CA ALA A 9 31.03 82.34 90.74
C ALA A 9 31.75 82.75 92.03
N PRO A 10 31.15 83.62 92.88
CA PRO A 10 31.80 84.12 94.09
C PRO A 10 31.90 83.09 95.23
N THR A 11 31.15 81.99 95.16
CA THR A 11 31.18 80.87 96.12
C THR A 11 30.90 79.52 95.42
N PRO A 12 31.36 78.37 95.96
CA PRO A 12 31.11 77.06 95.36
C PRO A 12 29.61 76.72 95.24
N SER A 13 28.76 77.24 96.14
CA SER A 13 27.30 77.09 96.04
C SER A 13 26.70 77.93 94.91
N ALA A 14 27.19 79.16 94.70
CA ALA A 14 26.79 80.00 93.57
C ALA A 14 27.22 79.38 92.22
N ALA A 15 28.36 78.69 92.17
CA ALA A 15 28.77 77.93 90.99
C ALA A 15 27.81 76.77 90.70
N ALA A 16 27.40 76.04 91.75
CA ALA A 16 26.44 74.95 91.62
C ALA A 16 25.06 75.43 91.14
N GLU A 17 24.59 76.57 91.62
CA GLU A 17 23.30 77.16 91.23
C GLU A 17 23.29 77.64 89.77
N ILE A 18 24.43 78.11 89.24
CA ILE A 18 24.58 78.50 87.83
C ILE A 18 24.69 77.25 86.91
N ILE A 19 25.34 76.18 87.37
CA ILE A 19 25.59 74.96 86.56
C ILE A 19 24.35 74.04 86.48
N VAL A 20 23.52 73.98 87.52
CA VAL A 20 22.32 73.12 87.57
C VAL A 20 21.32 73.39 86.41
N PRO A 21 20.90 74.64 86.11
CA PRO A 21 19.99 74.92 85.00
C PRO A 21 20.62 74.62 83.64
N VAL A 22 21.93 74.85 83.48
CA VAL A 22 22.68 74.54 82.24
C VAL A 22 22.75 73.02 82.02
N LYS A 23 22.96 72.23 83.10
CA LYS A 23 22.93 70.77 83.04
C LYS A 23 21.55 70.23 82.68
N GLU A 24 20.48 70.82 83.21
CA GLU A 24 19.11 70.45 82.84
C GLU A 24 18.77 70.77 81.38
N GLU A 25 19.22 71.92 80.87
CA GLU A 25 19.06 72.29 79.47
C GLU A 25 19.84 71.35 78.54
N LEU A 26 21.10 71.06 78.87
CA LEU A 26 21.92 70.10 78.11
C LEU A 26 21.30 68.70 78.13
N SER A 27 20.77 68.27 79.28
CA SER A 27 20.07 66.99 79.42
C SER A 27 18.78 66.94 78.59
N ARG A 28 18.00 68.03 78.56
CA ARG A 28 16.83 68.18 77.69
C ARG A 28 17.24 68.15 76.22
N ARG A 29 18.31 68.85 75.84
CA ARG A 29 18.83 68.89 74.47
C ARG A 29 19.27 67.50 74.01
N ILE A 30 20.08 66.78 74.80
CA ILE A 30 20.49 65.39 74.53
C ILE A 30 19.27 64.47 74.39
N ARG A 31 18.25 64.62 75.26
CA ARG A 31 17.03 63.81 75.18
C ARG A 31 16.24 64.11 73.91
N SER A 32 16.15 65.39 73.52
CA SER A 32 15.47 65.82 72.30
C SER A 32 16.17 65.33 71.03
N THR A 33 17.50 65.45 70.93
CA THR A 33 18.27 64.92 69.79
C THR A 33 18.23 63.41 69.74
N ARG A 34 18.27 62.72 70.89
CA ARG A 34 18.08 61.26 70.96
C ARG A 34 16.71 60.86 70.41
N ASN A 35 15.65 61.56 70.80
CA ASN A 35 14.29 61.26 70.33
C ASN A 35 14.13 61.58 68.83
N ALA A 36 14.69 62.70 68.37
CA ALA A 36 14.71 63.06 66.95
C ALA A 36 15.47 62.02 66.12
N LEU A 37 16.66 61.58 66.58
CA LEU A 37 17.45 60.54 65.92
C LEU A 37 16.69 59.21 65.87
N LYS A 38 16.08 58.78 66.97
CA LYS A 38 15.23 57.58 66.99
C LYS A 38 14.10 57.68 65.97
N SER A 39 13.39 58.80 65.93
CA SER A 39 12.31 59.03 64.96
C SER A 39 12.81 58.95 63.52
N LYS A 40 13.97 59.55 63.21
CA LYS A 40 14.59 59.48 61.87
C LYS A 40 15.02 58.07 61.50
N ILE A 41 15.55 57.28 62.43
CA ILE A 41 15.89 55.87 62.20
C ILE A 41 14.62 55.07 61.90
N PHE A 42 13.56 55.23 62.68
CA PHE A 42 12.29 54.52 62.42
C PHE A 42 11.68 54.90 61.07
N GLN A 43 11.67 56.19 60.72
CA GLN A 43 11.23 56.66 59.40
C GLN A 43 12.07 56.04 58.27
N ARG A 44 13.40 55.95 58.44
CA ARG A 44 14.28 55.33 57.45
C ARG A 44 14.02 53.84 57.30
N ILE A 45 13.81 53.12 58.39
CA ILE A 45 13.48 51.69 58.36
C ILE A 45 12.15 51.46 57.65
N GLN A 46 11.12 52.27 57.93
CA GLN A 46 9.82 52.15 57.25
C GLN A 46 9.94 52.38 55.75
N LEU A 47 10.62 53.46 55.34
CA LEU A 47 10.85 53.74 53.92
C LEU A 47 11.60 52.59 53.21
N LEU A 48 12.59 51.99 53.88
CA LEU A 48 13.32 50.85 53.31
C LEU A 48 12.43 49.61 53.19
N ARG A 49 11.57 49.34 54.18
CA ARG A 49 10.59 48.24 54.13
C ARG A 49 9.60 48.41 52.98
N GLU A 50 9.01 49.59 52.85
CA GLU A 50 8.09 49.93 51.75
C GLU A 50 8.77 49.73 50.39
N ARG A 51 10.02 50.20 50.23
CA ARG A 51 10.79 49.99 49.00
C ARG A 51 11.03 48.50 48.72
N THR A 52 11.41 47.71 49.73
CA THR A 52 11.63 46.27 49.54
C THR A 52 10.36 45.53 49.16
N GLU A 53 9.21 45.96 49.68
CA GLU A 53 7.90 45.38 49.36
C GLU A 53 7.43 45.76 47.94
N GLN A 54 7.70 46.99 47.51
CA GLN A 54 7.46 47.39 46.12
C GLN A 54 8.33 46.61 45.12
N PHE A 55 9.57 46.29 45.47
CA PHE A 55 10.42 45.46 44.61
C PHE A 55 9.99 44.00 44.62
N SER A 56 9.67 43.42 45.78
CA SER A 56 9.26 42.02 45.88
C SER A 56 7.98 41.74 45.09
N THR A 57 6.99 42.63 45.17
CA THR A 57 5.75 42.53 44.39
C THR A 57 6.02 42.56 42.88
N ARG A 58 6.85 43.48 42.38
CA ARG A 58 7.21 43.54 40.95
C ARG A 58 7.94 42.28 40.47
N LEU A 59 8.86 41.74 41.28
CA LEU A 59 9.59 40.51 40.96
C LEU A 59 8.66 39.30 40.84
N VAL A 60 7.70 39.14 41.75
CA VAL A 60 6.70 38.05 41.69
C VAL A 60 5.85 38.13 40.40
N HIS A 61 5.47 39.34 39.98
CA HIS A 61 4.70 39.54 38.74
C HIS A 61 5.55 39.28 37.49
N SER A 62 6.83 39.62 37.51
CA SER A 62 7.75 39.28 36.41
C SER A 62 7.97 37.78 36.27
N GLY A 63 8.05 37.03 37.38
CA GLY A 63 8.16 35.57 37.37
C GLY A 63 6.96 34.89 36.70
N ARG A 64 5.73 35.32 37.04
CA ARG A 64 4.51 34.85 36.36
C ARG A 64 4.50 35.20 34.87
N ARG A 65 4.88 36.43 34.49
CA ARG A 65 4.97 36.82 33.08
C ARG A 65 5.98 35.99 32.30
N ILE A 66 7.14 35.67 32.88
CA ILE A 66 8.14 34.79 32.26
C ILE A 66 7.58 33.38 32.06
N ALA A 67 6.85 32.85 33.05
CA ALA A 67 6.19 31.55 32.93
C ALA A 67 5.15 31.54 31.79
N ASP A 68 4.31 32.57 31.70
CA ASP A 68 3.34 32.71 30.61
C ASP A 68 4.01 32.83 29.23
N TYR A 69 5.13 33.58 29.13
CA TYR A 69 5.90 33.65 27.89
C TYR A 69 6.54 32.32 27.51
N ARG A 70 7.05 31.55 28.49
CA ARG A 70 7.57 30.20 28.25
C ARG A 70 6.48 29.28 27.72
N LEU A 71 5.30 29.27 28.35
CA LEU A 71 4.18 28.45 27.89
C LEU A 71 3.74 28.81 26.47
N ARG A 72 3.64 30.12 26.15
CA ARG A 72 3.34 30.58 24.80
C ARG A 72 4.41 30.20 23.79
N LEU A 73 5.68 30.25 24.20
CA LEU A 73 6.81 29.87 23.35
C LEU A 73 6.78 28.36 23.06
N ASP A 74 6.50 27.53 24.06
CA ASP A 74 6.34 26.08 23.88
C ASP A 74 5.17 25.75 22.94
N ASP A 75 4.02 26.40 23.11
CA ASP A 75 2.85 26.23 22.24
C ASP A 75 3.10 26.68 20.80
N THR A 76 3.83 27.78 20.62
CA THR A 76 4.19 28.28 19.28
C THR A 76 5.22 27.38 18.61
N LEU A 77 6.26 26.95 19.32
CA LEU A 77 7.23 25.98 18.82
C LEU A 77 6.55 24.66 18.42
N ALA A 78 5.68 24.13 19.28
CA ALA A 78 4.97 22.90 18.99
C ALA A 78 4.07 23.04 17.75
N ARG A 79 3.44 24.21 17.55
CA ARG A 79 2.67 24.50 16.32
C ARG A 79 3.56 24.56 15.08
N VAL A 80 4.72 25.23 15.14
CA VAL A 80 5.66 25.31 14.02
C VAL A 80 6.16 23.91 13.65
N VAL A 81 6.60 23.11 14.62
CA VAL A 81 7.06 21.74 14.39
C VAL A 81 5.98 20.92 13.69
N ARG A 82 4.74 20.91 14.22
CA ARG A 82 3.62 20.18 13.58
C ARG A 82 3.34 20.66 12.15
N ALA A 83 3.32 21.98 11.91
CA ALA A 83 3.07 22.54 10.58
C ALA A 83 4.17 22.16 9.59
N THR A 84 5.45 22.25 9.99
CA THR A 84 6.59 21.86 9.15
C THR A 84 6.59 20.37 8.84
N SER A 85 6.31 19.50 9.82
CA SER A 85 6.20 18.06 9.59
C SER A 85 5.07 17.72 8.62
N ARG A 86 3.91 18.39 8.74
CA ARG A 86 2.80 18.22 7.80
C ARG A 86 3.19 18.64 6.38
N GLN A 87 3.81 19.81 6.21
CA GLN A 87 4.28 20.26 4.89
C GLN A 87 5.29 19.29 4.26
N PHE A 88 6.25 18.79 5.04
CA PHE A 88 7.21 17.79 4.56
C PHE A 88 6.52 16.50 4.13
N HIS A 89 5.55 16.03 4.91
CA HIS A 89 4.80 14.83 4.59
C HIS A 89 4.00 14.97 3.29
N GLU A 90 3.28 16.08 3.13
CA GLU A 90 2.52 16.38 1.90
C GLU A 90 3.43 16.48 0.68
N LYS A 91 4.56 17.20 0.79
CA LYS A 91 5.54 17.30 -0.30
C LYS A 91 6.14 15.95 -0.65
N LYS A 92 6.43 15.09 0.34
CA LYS A 92 6.93 13.72 0.12
C LYS A 92 5.90 12.86 -0.60
N ILE A 93 4.62 12.92 -0.20
CA ILE A 93 3.54 12.21 -0.89
C ILE A 93 3.43 12.70 -2.34
N HIS A 94 3.42 14.01 -2.55
CA HIS A 94 3.33 14.60 -3.88
C HIS A 94 4.50 14.18 -4.78
N LEU A 95 5.73 14.23 -4.26
CA LEU A 95 6.92 13.80 -4.99
C LEU A 95 6.86 12.31 -5.35
N GLY A 96 6.42 11.47 -4.42
CA GLY A 96 6.20 10.04 -4.68
C GLY A 96 5.14 9.79 -5.76
N ALA A 97 4.05 10.56 -5.77
CA ALA A 97 3.01 10.47 -6.80
C ALA A 97 3.52 10.93 -8.18
N VAL A 98 4.27 12.03 -8.24
CA VAL A 98 4.89 12.53 -9.47
C VAL A 98 5.92 11.53 -9.99
N GLN A 99 6.76 10.96 -9.13
CA GLN A 99 7.76 9.97 -9.52
C GLN A 99 7.12 8.69 -10.05
N LYS A 100 6.05 8.19 -9.41
CA LYS A 100 5.26 7.06 -9.92
C LYS A 100 4.62 7.38 -11.27
N ARG A 101 4.03 8.56 -11.42
CA ARG A 101 3.46 9.00 -12.69
C ARG A 101 4.53 9.11 -13.78
N LEU A 102 5.71 9.63 -13.47
CA LEU A 102 6.83 9.69 -14.41
C LEU A 102 7.33 8.30 -14.80
N ALA A 103 7.44 7.38 -13.84
CA ALA A 103 7.82 5.99 -14.10
C ALA A 103 6.81 5.27 -14.99
N LEU A 104 5.50 5.50 -14.75
CA LEU A 104 4.44 4.99 -15.61
C LEU A 104 4.37 5.71 -16.96
N SER A 105 4.77 6.98 -17.03
CA SER A 105 4.84 7.74 -18.28
C SER A 105 6.13 7.48 -19.04
N ASN A 106 7.02 6.61 -18.55
CA ASN A 106 8.23 6.20 -19.25
C ASN A 106 7.83 5.21 -20.36
N PRO A 107 7.66 5.66 -21.61
CA PRO A 107 7.08 4.84 -22.66
C PRO A 107 8.02 3.69 -23.00
N ASP A 108 9.32 3.84 -22.78
CA ASP A 108 10.32 2.82 -23.12
C ASP A 108 10.17 1.55 -22.29
N LEU A 109 9.90 1.69 -20.99
CA LEU A 109 9.63 0.53 -20.12
C LEU A 109 8.32 -0.15 -20.51
N GLN A 110 7.26 0.63 -20.78
CA GLN A 110 5.98 0.09 -21.24
C GLN A 110 6.10 -0.61 -22.59
N ILE A 111 6.84 -0.04 -23.55
CA ILE A 111 7.08 -0.63 -24.86
C ILE A 111 7.87 -1.93 -24.72
N LYS A 112 8.86 -1.98 -23.82
CA LYS A 112 9.63 -3.20 -23.57
C LYS A 112 8.74 -4.32 -23.01
N ASP A 113 7.93 -4.01 -21.99
CA ASP A 113 7.02 -4.99 -21.37
C ASP A 113 5.94 -5.46 -22.35
N LEU A 114 5.40 -4.55 -23.17
CA LEU A 114 4.45 -4.87 -24.23
C LEU A 114 5.07 -5.75 -25.32
N LYS A 115 6.32 -5.51 -25.71
CA LYS A 115 7.04 -6.37 -26.67
C LYS A 115 7.21 -7.79 -26.14
N VAL A 116 7.63 -7.95 -24.88
CA VAL A 116 7.75 -9.27 -24.23
C VAL A 116 6.39 -9.97 -24.15
N SER A 117 5.35 -9.22 -23.80
CA SER A 117 3.98 -9.75 -23.74
C SER A 117 3.44 -10.14 -25.12
N LEU A 118 3.80 -9.41 -26.16
CA LEU A 118 3.42 -9.70 -27.54
C LEU A 118 4.14 -10.95 -28.05
N GLU A 119 5.44 -11.08 -27.79
CA GLU A 119 6.19 -12.28 -28.15
C GLU A 119 5.65 -13.54 -27.50
N SER A 120 5.33 -13.49 -26.19
CA SER A 120 4.76 -14.63 -25.48
C SER A 120 3.38 -15.00 -26.04
N ARG A 121 2.51 -14.02 -26.27
CA ARG A 121 1.19 -14.23 -26.91
C ARG A 121 1.31 -14.80 -28.31
N CYS A 122 2.22 -14.31 -29.14
CA CYS A 122 2.48 -14.84 -30.48
C CYS A 122 3.03 -16.27 -30.46
N LYS A 123 3.84 -16.62 -29.45
CA LYS A 123 4.29 -18.01 -29.26
C LYS A 123 3.13 -18.91 -28.86
N SER A 124 2.35 -18.52 -27.84
CA SER A 124 1.18 -19.28 -27.40
C SER A 124 0.14 -19.46 -28.50
N LEU A 125 -0.13 -18.43 -29.29
CA LEU A 125 -1.06 -18.50 -30.43
C LEU A 125 -0.55 -19.48 -31.48
N ARG A 126 0.74 -19.44 -31.85
CA ARG A 126 1.33 -20.37 -32.81
C ARG A 126 1.22 -21.82 -32.33
N SER A 127 1.54 -22.09 -31.07
CA SER A 127 1.41 -23.43 -30.49
C SER A 127 -0.04 -23.91 -30.47
N ALA A 128 -0.99 -23.04 -30.10
CA ALA A 128 -2.42 -23.37 -30.12
C ALA A 128 -2.93 -23.66 -31.54
N MET A 129 -2.52 -22.87 -32.53
CA MET A 129 -2.88 -23.10 -33.94
C MET A 129 -2.28 -24.40 -34.47
N GLN A 130 -1.02 -24.69 -34.18
CA GLN A 130 -0.39 -25.95 -34.56
C GLN A 130 -1.14 -27.15 -33.97
N PHE A 131 -1.46 -27.10 -32.68
CA PHE A 131 -2.23 -28.15 -32.02
C PHE A 131 -3.62 -28.34 -32.66
N PHE A 132 -4.32 -27.24 -32.93
CA PHE A 132 -5.65 -27.30 -33.55
C PHE A 132 -5.62 -27.90 -34.96
N VAL A 133 -4.66 -27.49 -35.79
CA VAL A 133 -4.48 -28.02 -37.14
C VAL A 133 -4.19 -29.52 -37.09
N GLU A 134 -3.32 -29.96 -36.19
CA GLU A 134 -2.93 -31.37 -36.11
C GLU A 134 -4.06 -32.24 -35.55
N ALA A 135 -4.84 -31.74 -34.59
CA ALA A 135 -6.06 -32.39 -34.14
C ALA A 135 -7.08 -32.55 -35.27
N ARG A 136 -7.28 -31.52 -36.11
CA ARG A 136 -8.20 -31.58 -37.26
C ARG A 136 -7.71 -32.54 -38.34
N LYS A 137 -6.42 -32.57 -38.64
CA LYS A 137 -5.85 -33.58 -39.55
C LYS A 137 -6.04 -35.01 -39.04
N GLY A 138 -5.88 -35.23 -37.73
CA GLY A 138 -6.13 -36.52 -37.09
C GLY A 138 -7.60 -36.97 -37.21
N GLN A 139 -8.54 -36.05 -36.99
CA GLN A 139 -9.97 -36.30 -37.20
C GLN A 139 -10.29 -36.62 -38.67
N LEU A 140 -9.68 -35.90 -39.61
CA LEU A 140 -9.87 -36.16 -41.03
C LEU A 140 -9.34 -37.55 -41.42
N ARG A 141 -8.14 -37.94 -40.94
CA ARG A 141 -7.57 -39.27 -41.19
C ARG A 141 -8.45 -40.39 -40.64
N THR A 142 -8.99 -40.24 -39.44
CA THR A 142 -9.86 -41.25 -38.83
C THR A 142 -11.18 -41.38 -39.56
N SER A 143 -11.81 -40.26 -39.94
CA SER A 143 -13.03 -40.27 -40.75
C SER A 143 -12.80 -40.84 -42.16
N ALA A 144 -11.69 -40.50 -42.81
CA ALA A 144 -11.32 -41.07 -44.10
C ALA A 144 -11.10 -42.59 -44.01
N GLY A 145 -10.40 -43.07 -42.97
CA GLY A 145 -10.22 -44.51 -42.74
C GLY A 145 -11.53 -45.26 -42.52
N ARG A 146 -12.50 -44.66 -41.79
CA ARG A 146 -13.85 -45.22 -41.64
C ARG A 146 -14.58 -45.27 -42.97
N LEU A 147 -14.50 -44.21 -43.77
CA LEU A 147 -15.15 -44.17 -45.08
C LEU A 147 -14.59 -45.24 -46.03
N SER A 148 -13.27 -45.42 -46.05
CA SER A 148 -12.63 -46.51 -46.81
C SER A 148 -13.08 -47.89 -46.35
N SER A 149 -13.25 -48.10 -45.03
CA SER A 149 -13.76 -49.38 -44.52
C SER A 149 -15.22 -49.67 -44.89
N LEU A 150 -16.01 -48.63 -45.17
CA LEU A 150 -17.42 -48.73 -45.56
C LEU A 150 -17.61 -48.74 -47.09
N ASN A 151 -16.53 -48.58 -47.88
CA ASN A 151 -16.62 -48.58 -49.33
C ASN A 151 -16.73 -50.03 -49.86
N PRO A 152 -17.86 -50.42 -50.50
CA PRO A 152 -18.06 -51.77 -51.02
C PRO A 152 -17.00 -52.21 -52.04
N LEU A 153 -16.38 -51.25 -52.74
CA LEU A 153 -15.31 -51.50 -53.70
C LEU A 153 -14.01 -51.99 -53.03
N ASP A 154 -13.74 -51.53 -51.80
CA ASP A 154 -12.57 -51.98 -51.03
C ASP A 154 -12.77 -53.41 -50.49
N ILE A 155 -14.02 -53.80 -50.20
CA ILE A 155 -14.37 -55.20 -49.89
C ILE A 155 -14.12 -56.08 -51.11
N LEU A 156 -14.55 -55.66 -52.30
CA LEU A 156 -14.29 -56.40 -53.54
C LEU A 156 -12.79 -56.49 -53.86
N ARG A 157 -12.00 -55.43 -53.60
CA ARG A 157 -10.54 -55.43 -53.76
C ARG A 157 -9.80 -56.37 -52.81
N ARG A 158 -10.38 -56.69 -51.65
CA ARG A 158 -9.83 -57.67 -50.68
C ARG A 158 -10.05 -59.13 -51.11
N GLY A 159 -10.55 -59.38 -52.32
CA GLY A 159 -10.72 -60.72 -52.89
C GLY A 159 -12.11 -61.33 -52.68
N TYR A 160 -13.05 -60.57 -52.14
CA TYR A 160 -14.44 -60.99 -52.02
C TYR A 160 -15.20 -60.70 -53.33
N SER A 161 -16.20 -61.52 -53.62
CA SER A 161 -17.11 -61.34 -54.75
C SER A 161 -18.55 -61.25 -54.27
N VAL A 162 -19.39 -60.53 -55.02
CA VAL A 162 -20.83 -60.44 -54.75
C VAL A 162 -21.57 -61.19 -55.84
N THR A 163 -22.37 -62.18 -55.44
CA THR A 163 -23.13 -63.04 -56.35
C THR A 163 -24.60 -62.63 -56.39
N ARG A 164 -25.17 -62.45 -57.58
CA ARG A 164 -26.58 -62.10 -57.81
C ARG A 164 -27.27 -63.13 -58.71
N THR A 165 -28.54 -63.45 -58.47
CA THR A 165 -29.33 -64.32 -59.35
C THR A 165 -29.78 -63.59 -60.63
N LEU A 166 -29.92 -64.30 -61.75
CA LEU A 166 -30.53 -63.77 -62.97
C LEU A 166 -31.89 -64.44 -63.22
N PRO A 167 -32.93 -63.69 -63.66
CA PRO A 167 -32.91 -62.28 -64.08
C PRO A 167 -33.15 -61.25 -62.96
N ASP A 168 -33.49 -61.68 -61.75
CA ASP A 168 -34.03 -60.79 -60.69
C ASP A 168 -32.96 -59.97 -59.93
N TYR A 169 -31.67 -60.18 -60.22
CA TYR A 169 -30.51 -59.51 -59.60
C TYR A 169 -30.48 -59.52 -58.06
N VAL A 170 -31.06 -60.55 -57.43
CA VAL A 170 -31.12 -60.68 -55.97
C VAL A 170 -29.79 -61.19 -55.43
N ILE A 171 -29.25 -60.54 -54.40
CA ILE A 171 -27.99 -60.95 -53.74
C ILE A 171 -28.17 -62.31 -53.07
N VAL A 172 -27.32 -63.26 -53.44
CA VAL A 172 -27.31 -64.61 -52.88
C VAL A 172 -26.54 -64.60 -51.57
N LYS A 173 -27.25 -64.79 -50.45
CA LYS A 173 -26.65 -64.93 -49.11
C LYS A 173 -26.62 -66.39 -48.63
N ASP A 174 -27.50 -67.24 -49.17
CA ASP A 174 -27.60 -68.66 -48.86
C ASP A 174 -27.70 -69.49 -50.14
N VAL A 175 -27.05 -70.65 -50.16
CA VAL A 175 -27.04 -71.62 -51.27
C VAL A 175 -28.46 -72.06 -51.67
N LYS A 176 -29.42 -72.07 -50.73
CA LYS A 176 -30.83 -72.41 -51.00
C LYS A 176 -31.55 -71.45 -51.97
N GLN A 177 -31.07 -70.22 -52.09
CA GLN A 177 -31.69 -69.16 -52.90
C GLN A 177 -31.42 -69.29 -54.39
N THR A 178 -30.59 -70.26 -54.78
CA THR A 178 -30.25 -70.53 -56.18
C THR A 178 -30.79 -71.90 -56.61
N LYS A 179 -30.82 -72.21 -57.91
CA LYS A 179 -31.20 -73.53 -58.47
C LYS A 179 -30.06 -74.10 -59.30
N VAL A 180 -29.87 -75.43 -59.28
CA VAL A 180 -28.90 -76.11 -60.16
C VAL A 180 -29.33 -75.88 -61.61
N GLY A 181 -28.40 -75.51 -62.48
CA GLY A 181 -28.64 -75.08 -63.85
C GLY A 181 -29.00 -73.60 -64.01
N GLY A 182 -29.25 -72.87 -62.91
CA GLY A 182 -29.54 -71.42 -62.92
C GLY A 182 -28.32 -70.56 -63.25
N ARG A 183 -28.55 -69.33 -63.72
CA ARG A 183 -27.49 -68.35 -64.01
C ARG A 183 -27.34 -67.36 -62.87
N VAL A 184 -26.10 -67.01 -62.55
CA VAL A 184 -25.73 -66.00 -61.55
C VAL A 184 -24.69 -65.07 -62.13
N GLU A 185 -24.75 -63.80 -61.72
CA GLU A 185 -23.73 -62.81 -62.01
C GLU A 185 -22.82 -62.67 -60.79
N VAL A 186 -21.52 -62.87 -60.97
CA VAL A 186 -20.50 -62.70 -59.92
C VAL A 186 -19.73 -61.43 -60.24
N THR A 187 -19.88 -60.41 -59.39
CA THR A 187 -19.12 -59.15 -59.50
C THR A 187 -17.87 -59.23 -58.63
N VAL A 188 -16.72 -58.92 -59.23
CA VAL A 188 -15.41 -58.84 -58.55
C VAL A 188 -14.90 -57.40 -58.57
N SER A 189 -13.73 -57.13 -57.98
CA SER A 189 -13.14 -55.78 -57.91
C SER A 189 -13.01 -55.05 -59.24
N LYS A 190 -12.84 -55.80 -60.34
CA LYS A 190 -12.76 -55.27 -61.70
C LYS A 190 -13.57 -56.16 -62.65
N GLY A 191 -14.84 -55.83 -62.82
CA GLY A 191 -15.73 -56.49 -63.78
C GLY A 191 -16.68 -57.51 -63.14
N ALA A 192 -17.53 -58.09 -63.99
CA ALA A 192 -18.50 -59.10 -63.62
C ALA A 192 -18.46 -60.26 -64.62
N MET A 193 -18.77 -61.46 -64.15
CA MET A 193 -18.87 -62.66 -64.97
C MET A 193 -20.21 -63.34 -64.75
N VAL A 194 -20.78 -63.89 -65.82
CA VAL A 194 -22.01 -64.69 -65.75
C VAL A 194 -21.62 -66.16 -65.67
N CYS A 195 -22.01 -66.80 -64.58
CA CYS A 195 -21.72 -68.20 -64.31
C CYS A 195 -23.02 -69.00 -64.27
N ARG A 196 -22.93 -70.28 -64.68
CA ARG A 196 -24.02 -71.25 -64.51
C ARG A 196 -23.72 -72.12 -63.30
N ILE A 197 -24.73 -72.40 -62.49
CA ILE A 197 -24.58 -73.25 -61.30
C ILE A 197 -24.61 -74.72 -61.74
N GLU A 198 -23.47 -75.40 -61.71
CA GLU A 198 -23.38 -76.81 -62.07
C GLU A 198 -23.73 -77.74 -60.90
N ARG A 199 -23.32 -77.39 -59.69
CA ARG A 199 -23.56 -78.18 -58.48
C ARG A 199 -23.66 -77.28 -57.26
N LYS A 200 -24.52 -77.64 -56.31
CA LYS A 200 -24.56 -77.00 -54.99
C LYS A 200 -23.97 -77.93 -53.95
N LYS A 201 -23.14 -77.39 -53.08
CA LYS A 201 -22.59 -78.10 -51.93
C LYS A 201 -22.81 -77.20 -50.72
N ARG A 202 -23.46 -77.74 -49.68
CA ARG A 202 -23.54 -77.07 -48.39
C ARG A 202 -22.38 -77.61 -47.56
N ASP A 203 -21.74 -76.72 -46.80
CA ASP A 203 -20.68 -77.17 -45.90
C ASP A 203 -21.28 -78.19 -44.93
N GLY A 204 -20.80 -79.43 -45.04
CA GLY A 204 -21.21 -80.56 -44.21
C GLY A 204 -22.02 -81.69 -44.85
N GLN A 205 -22.45 -81.70 -46.12
CA GLN A 205 -23.01 -82.92 -46.75
C GLN A 205 -23.08 -82.89 -48.28
N THR A 206 -22.81 -84.05 -48.88
CA THR A 206 -22.57 -84.31 -50.32
C THR A 206 -23.88 -84.57 -51.08
N ASN A 207 -24.00 -83.95 -52.25
CA ASN A 207 -24.93 -84.21 -53.38
C ASN A 207 -26.44 -84.34 -53.08
N ILE A 208 -27.21 -83.31 -53.47
CA ILE A 208 -28.59 -83.45 -53.99
C ILE A 208 -28.67 -82.62 -55.27
#